data_AF-A0A933ZAH4-F1
#
_entry.id   AF-A0A933ZAH4-F1
#
_cell.length_a   1.000
_cell.length_b   1.000
_cell.length_c   1.000
_cell.angle_alpha   90.00
_cell.angle_beta   90.00
_cell.angle_gamma   90.00
#
_symmetry.space_group_name_H-M   'P 1'
#
loop_
_entity.id
_entity.type
_entity.pdbx_description
1 polymer ?
#
loop_
_entity_poly.entity_id
_entity_poly.type
_entity_poly.pdbx_seq_one_letter_code
_entity_poly.pdbx_strand_id
1 'polypeptide(L)'
;MADRLDYYFRQKVTEAELDLGFELLEKADHNLAADIGVYGVVSGAVPTQHAPIADLTIDLSAPGRAYDQLGQRVFFGTGQTVNLSVDSTGIPTEVSNSSQERWLGVFLRFKRLLSDPRTDGNSQQVLFRRDESFELVVRQGPQAAIGAAPKVPLVDDELLVCDVRRRAGQLQILNADINVARRQAFVFAHGDAVQVLSGLWTAISAASNTVQAALDSVDQLLAGHFGATSHRHKAQDVDYTPHGFVAAANVKGAIDELVDDLSSTAQGSPGAARVGADAVAGTPHALPLGSVDGQLSQTLAWLNAHEGAAANAHAASAISATPHSFVAATSVQAQLQELATDLQSQANPASGASVVGNDALAGSPYALTAGSVRDQIRADAQHLNTHAGSGDHDARYLREVIRLSDKLAAGESKKYGTIDDYPHVAVLAYNYVASNGWPEATSYLQGALSSQLRCWITKVNQSGNNYDCEVWVQNQSSYQLFVTVGAYRVA
;
A
#
# COMPACT_ATOMS: atom_id res chain seq x y z
N MET A 1 40.64 -61.91 -37.23
CA MET A 1 41.33 -63.20 -36.99
C MET A 1 42.83 -62.96 -37.06
N ALA A 2 43.53 -62.91 -35.91
CA ALA A 2 44.98 -62.74 -35.88
C ALA A 2 45.74 -64.03 -36.26
N ASP A 3 45.16 -65.19 -35.95
CA ASP A 3 45.79 -66.51 -36.08
C ASP A 3 45.16 -67.33 -37.22
N ARG A 4 45.24 -66.84 -38.46
CA ARG A 4 44.66 -67.54 -39.63
C ARG A 4 45.60 -68.64 -40.14
N LEU A 5 45.06 -69.83 -40.42
CA LEU A 5 45.76 -70.90 -41.15
C LEU A 5 45.46 -70.83 -42.65
N ASP A 6 46.49 -70.98 -43.48
CA ASP A 6 46.36 -71.11 -44.94
C ASP A 6 46.68 -72.53 -45.38
N TYR A 7 45.74 -73.15 -46.08
CA TYR A 7 45.93 -74.46 -46.71
C TYR A 7 46.45 -74.29 -48.15
N TYR A 8 47.38 -75.16 -48.56
CA TYR A 8 47.99 -75.08 -49.91
C TYR A 8 47.57 -76.22 -50.84
N PHE A 9 47.76 -76.01 -52.13
CA PHE A 9 47.33 -76.94 -53.18
C PHE A 9 47.95 -78.33 -52.96
N ARG A 10 47.09 -79.36 -52.90
CA ARG A 10 47.44 -80.79 -52.66
C ARG A 10 48.09 -81.08 -51.30
N GLN A 11 47.93 -80.21 -50.31
CA GLN A 11 48.26 -80.54 -48.93
C GLN A 11 47.43 -81.74 -48.45
N LYS A 12 48.10 -82.70 -47.80
CA LYS A 12 47.42 -83.68 -46.95
C LYS A 12 47.36 -83.09 -45.56
N VAL A 13 46.15 -82.91 -45.03
CA VAL A 13 45.92 -82.38 -43.69
C VAL A 13 45.69 -83.52 -42.71
N THR A 14 46.33 -83.42 -41.55
CA THR A 14 46.05 -84.24 -40.38
C THR A 14 44.79 -83.74 -39.68
N GLU A 15 44.18 -84.60 -38.86
CA GLU A 15 43.08 -84.22 -37.97
C GLU A 15 43.45 -82.99 -37.12
N ALA A 16 44.62 -83.00 -36.50
CA ALA A 16 45.11 -81.90 -35.67
C ALA A 16 45.22 -80.56 -36.44
N GLU A 17 45.60 -80.58 -37.73
CA GLU A 17 45.68 -79.36 -38.54
C GLU A 17 44.30 -78.79 -38.92
N LEU A 18 43.29 -79.65 -39.10
CA LEU A 18 41.92 -79.21 -39.34
C LEU A 18 41.28 -78.71 -38.04
N ASP A 19 41.43 -79.46 -36.94
CA ASP A 19 40.90 -79.08 -35.63
C ASP A 19 41.48 -77.75 -35.17
N LEU A 20 42.79 -77.53 -35.33
CA LEU A 20 43.43 -76.25 -35.03
C LEU A 20 42.81 -75.10 -35.85
N GLY A 21 42.51 -75.33 -37.14
CA GLY A 21 41.88 -74.31 -37.99
C GLY A 21 40.50 -73.89 -37.47
N PHE A 22 39.68 -74.85 -37.04
CA PHE A 22 38.36 -74.57 -36.47
C PHE A 22 38.44 -73.96 -35.07
N GLU A 23 39.37 -74.44 -34.22
CA GLU A 23 39.60 -73.87 -32.87
C GLU A 23 40.01 -72.40 -32.95
N LEU A 24 40.88 -72.03 -33.90
CA LEU A 24 41.31 -70.64 -34.11
C LEU A 24 40.19 -69.77 -34.70
N LEU A 25 39.35 -70.31 -35.58
CA LEU A 25 38.18 -69.61 -36.10
C LEU A 25 37.18 -69.29 -34.97
N GLU A 26 36.86 -70.30 -34.17
CA GLU A 26 35.93 -70.16 -33.05
C GLU A 26 36.46 -69.21 -31.97
N LYS A 27 37.76 -69.32 -31.64
CA LYS A 27 38.43 -68.36 -30.74
C LYS A 27 38.29 -66.93 -31.26
N ALA A 28 38.37 -66.70 -32.56
CA ALA A 28 38.21 -65.36 -33.12
C ALA A 28 36.77 -64.82 -33.02
N ASP A 29 35.75 -65.68 -33.08
CA ASP A 29 34.36 -65.30 -32.84
C ASP A 29 34.12 -64.95 -31.37
N HIS A 30 34.63 -65.76 -30.45
CA HIS A 30 34.62 -65.48 -29.02
C HIS A 30 35.36 -64.18 -28.68
N ASN A 31 36.55 -63.97 -29.25
CA ASN A 31 37.31 -62.72 -29.07
C ASN A 31 36.52 -61.51 -29.57
N LEU A 32 35.80 -61.61 -30.70
CA LEU A 32 34.96 -60.51 -31.16
C LEU A 32 33.92 -60.14 -30.10
N ALA A 33 33.19 -61.12 -29.56
CA ALA A 33 32.19 -60.89 -28.52
C ALA A 33 32.81 -60.29 -27.24
N ALA A 34 33.97 -60.79 -26.82
CA ALA A 34 34.70 -60.29 -25.66
C ALA A 34 35.23 -58.86 -25.87
N ASP A 35 35.80 -58.56 -27.04
CA ASP A 35 36.38 -57.25 -27.39
C ASP A 35 35.33 -56.14 -27.37
N ILE A 36 34.10 -56.43 -27.83
CA ILE A 36 32.98 -55.46 -27.75
C ILE A 36 32.28 -55.48 -26.38
N GLY A 37 32.66 -56.39 -25.47
CA GLY A 37 32.12 -56.47 -24.12
C GLY A 37 30.73 -57.10 -24.01
N VAL A 38 30.38 -58.03 -24.91
CA VAL A 38 29.13 -58.81 -24.82
C VAL A 38 29.22 -59.77 -23.64
N TYR A 39 28.32 -59.62 -22.67
CA TYR A 39 28.40 -60.37 -21.41
C TYR A 39 27.04 -60.52 -20.72
N GLY A 40 26.82 -61.62 -20.00
CA GLY A 40 25.67 -61.83 -19.13
C GLY A 40 24.48 -62.54 -19.78
N VAL A 41 23.39 -62.69 -19.01
CA VAL A 41 22.19 -63.43 -19.42
C VAL A 41 21.26 -62.55 -20.26
N VAL A 42 21.22 -62.83 -21.57
CA VAL A 42 20.42 -62.16 -22.61
C VAL A 42 18.92 -62.36 -22.37
N SER A 43 18.51 -63.62 -22.19
CA SER A 43 17.12 -64.02 -22.06
C SER A 43 16.98 -65.35 -21.34
N GLY A 44 15.84 -65.57 -20.69
CA GLY A 44 15.59 -66.81 -19.94
C GLY A 44 16.49 -66.95 -18.72
N ALA A 45 16.69 -68.19 -18.27
CA ALA A 45 17.36 -68.50 -17.01
C ALA A 45 16.84 -67.65 -15.84
N VAL A 46 15.52 -67.42 -15.80
CA VAL A 46 14.88 -66.75 -14.67
C VAL A 46 14.58 -67.83 -13.63
N PRO A 47 15.17 -67.73 -12.42
CA PRO A 47 14.98 -68.72 -11.38
C PRO A 47 13.65 -68.51 -10.66
N THR A 48 12.91 -69.59 -10.48
CA THR A 48 11.69 -69.66 -9.67
C THR A 48 11.71 -70.88 -8.77
N GLN A 49 10.96 -70.85 -7.67
CA GLN A 49 10.72 -72.06 -6.89
C GLN A 49 10.16 -73.18 -7.77
N HIS A 50 10.51 -74.44 -7.46
CA HIS A 50 10.01 -75.57 -8.22
C HIS A 50 8.47 -75.67 -8.12
N ALA A 51 7.82 -75.99 -9.24
CA ALA A 51 6.38 -76.16 -9.34
C ALA A 51 6.03 -77.50 -10.02
N PRO A 52 4.94 -78.19 -9.60
CA PRO A 52 3.86 -77.70 -8.73
C PRO A 52 4.12 -77.83 -7.22
N ILE A 53 5.10 -78.64 -6.79
CA ILE A 53 5.43 -78.87 -5.38
C ILE A 53 6.86 -78.40 -5.16
N ALA A 54 7.06 -77.41 -4.29
CA ALA A 54 8.40 -76.96 -3.96
C ALA A 54 9.19 -78.06 -3.24
N ASP A 55 10.47 -78.20 -3.58
CA ASP A 55 11.42 -79.11 -2.97
C ASP A 55 12.81 -78.44 -2.92
N LEU A 56 13.90 -79.20 -2.82
CA LEU A 56 15.26 -78.66 -2.83
C LEU A 56 15.78 -78.32 -4.24
N THR A 57 14.88 -78.07 -5.19
CA THR A 57 15.22 -77.65 -6.53
C THR A 57 14.62 -76.28 -6.88
N ILE A 58 15.17 -75.65 -7.91
CA ILE A 58 14.61 -74.44 -8.53
C ILE A 58 14.46 -74.67 -10.02
N ASP A 59 13.50 -74.00 -10.64
CA ASP A 59 13.31 -74.04 -12.09
C ASP A 59 13.88 -72.79 -12.75
N LEU A 60 14.56 -72.97 -13.87
CA LEU A 60 15.06 -71.90 -14.72
C LEU A 60 14.24 -71.83 -16.01
N SER A 61 13.73 -70.63 -16.32
CA SER A 61 12.94 -70.41 -17.53
C SER A 61 13.75 -70.59 -18.82
N ALA A 62 13.08 -71.05 -19.87
CA ALA A 62 13.66 -71.24 -21.20
C ALA A 62 12.97 -70.37 -22.26
N PRO A 63 13.62 -70.09 -23.41
CA PRO A 63 15.00 -70.46 -23.74
C PRO A 63 16.02 -69.60 -22.97
N GLY A 64 17.03 -70.24 -22.40
CA GLY A 64 18.17 -69.56 -21.78
C GLY A 64 19.21 -69.21 -22.84
N ARG A 65 19.61 -67.94 -22.89
CA ARG A 65 20.70 -67.42 -23.74
C ARG A 65 21.59 -66.51 -22.93
N ALA A 66 22.89 -66.73 -22.98
CA ALA A 66 23.86 -65.92 -22.26
C ALA A 66 25.24 -65.95 -22.94
N TYR A 67 26.11 -65.02 -22.56
CA TYR A 67 27.52 -64.95 -22.96
C TYR A 67 28.40 -64.78 -21.73
N ASP A 68 29.44 -65.60 -21.57
CA ASP A 68 30.42 -65.42 -20.50
C ASP A 68 31.45 -64.32 -20.84
N GLN A 69 32.38 -64.02 -19.92
CA GLN A 69 33.37 -62.96 -20.14
C GLN A 69 34.38 -63.30 -21.24
N LEU A 70 34.47 -64.57 -21.64
CA LEU A 70 35.33 -65.04 -22.72
C LEU A 70 34.62 -64.99 -24.07
N GLY A 71 33.37 -64.51 -24.13
CA GLY A 71 32.57 -64.41 -25.34
C GLY A 71 31.92 -65.74 -25.76
N GLN A 72 31.93 -66.76 -24.91
CA GLN A 72 31.34 -68.07 -25.23
C GLN A 72 29.84 -68.03 -25.02
N ARG A 73 29.08 -68.55 -25.99
CA ARG A 73 27.62 -68.57 -25.93
C ARG A 73 27.11 -69.77 -25.13
N VAL A 74 26.32 -69.49 -24.09
CA VAL A 74 25.60 -70.51 -23.31
C VAL A 74 24.14 -70.54 -23.75
N PHE A 75 23.64 -71.72 -24.15
CA PHE A 75 22.26 -71.88 -24.61
C PHE A 75 21.60 -73.15 -24.05
N PHE A 76 20.34 -73.02 -23.62
CA PHE A 76 19.47 -74.15 -23.36
C PHE A 76 18.05 -73.88 -23.87
N GLY A 77 17.48 -74.85 -24.58
CA GLY A 77 16.18 -74.71 -25.26
C GLY A 77 14.96 -75.00 -24.38
N THR A 78 15.12 -75.83 -23.33
CA THR A 78 14.04 -76.26 -22.43
C THR A 78 14.31 -75.81 -21.00
N GLY A 79 13.25 -75.65 -20.20
CA GLY A 79 13.38 -75.29 -18.79
C GLY A 79 14.29 -76.27 -18.05
N GLN A 80 15.06 -75.78 -17.09
CA GLN A 80 16.01 -76.58 -16.33
C GLN A 80 15.60 -76.63 -14.86
N THR A 81 15.65 -77.82 -14.26
CA THR A 81 15.46 -77.98 -12.82
C THR A 81 16.82 -78.20 -12.18
N VAL A 82 17.23 -77.29 -11.28
CA VAL A 82 18.55 -77.30 -10.65
C VAL A 82 18.42 -77.89 -9.26
N ASN A 83 19.14 -78.99 -8.99
CA ASN A 83 19.20 -79.57 -7.66
C ASN A 83 20.11 -78.76 -6.74
N LEU A 84 19.58 -78.30 -5.61
CA LEU A 84 20.29 -77.51 -4.61
C LEU A 84 20.56 -78.30 -3.32
N SER A 85 20.38 -79.62 -3.28
CA SER A 85 20.69 -80.47 -2.12
C SER A 85 22.18 -80.81 -2.00
N VAL A 86 22.92 -80.74 -3.09
CA VAL A 86 24.37 -80.91 -3.17
C VAL A 86 24.99 -79.82 -4.04
N ASP A 87 26.24 -79.49 -3.80
CA ASP A 87 27.02 -78.63 -4.69
C ASP A 87 27.57 -79.40 -5.91
N SER A 88 28.28 -78.70 -6.80
CA SER A 88 28.87 -79.26 -8.02
C SER A 88 29.91 -80.36 -7.79
N THR A 89 30.38 -80.52 -6.55
CA THR A 89 31.32 -81.59 -6.15
C THR A 89 30.63 -82.75 -5.42
N GLY A 90 29.30 -82.67 -5.25
CA GLY A 90 28.50 -83.68 -4.56
C GLY A 90 28.45 -83.50 -3.03
N ILE A 91 28.95 -82.39 -2.49
CA ILE A 91 28.92 -82.13 -1.05
C ILE A 91 27.52 -81.60 -0.66
N PRO A 92 26.88 -82.15 0.40
CA PRO A 92 25.57 -81.66 0.85
C PRO A 92 25.57 -80.17 1.18
N THR A 93 24.55 -79.46 0.72
CA THR A 93 24.35 -78.02 0.97
C THR A 93 23.62 -77.73 2.28
N GLU A 94 23.37 -78.76 3.08
CA GLU A 94 22.69 -78.64 4.38
C GLU A 94 23.41 -77.65 5.29
N VAL A 95 22.62 -76.96 6.13
CA VAL A 95 23.12 -76.09 7.20
C VAL A 95 22.96 -76.85 8.51
N SER A 96 24.07 -77.08 9.21
CA SER A 96 24.12 -78.05 10.31
C SER A 96 23.61 -77.48 11.64
N ASN A 97 23.49 -76.15 11.77
CA ASN A 97 23.09 -75.48 13.00
C ASN A 97 21.91 -74.53 12.76
N SER A 98 20.90 -74.58 13.64
CA SER A 98 19.67 -73.79 13.55
C SER A 98 19.87 -72.27 13.66
N SER A 99 20.99 -71.80 14.21
CA SER A 99 21.34 -70.38 14.27
C SER A 99 22.13 -69.88 13.05
N GLN A 100 22.38 -70.75 12.07
CA GLN A 100 23.20 -70.46 10.90
C GLN A 100 22.40 -70.47 9.60
N GLU A 101 22.99 -69.87 8.56
CA GLU A 101 22.54 -69.96 7.19
C GLU A 101 23.76 -70.05 6.26
N ARG A 102 23.51 -70.33 4.97
CA ARG A 102 24.52 -70.19 3.91
C ARG A 102 23.87 -69.75 2.61
N TRP A 103 24.68 -69.19 1.73
CA TRP A 103 24.29 -68.87 0.37
C TRP A 103 24.82 -69.90 -0.61
N LEU A 104 23.96 -70.33 -1.52
CA LEU A 104 24.35 -71.07 -2.71
C LEU A 104 24.37 -70.10 -3.89
N GLY A 105 25.37 -70.22 -4.75
CA GLY A 105 25.39 -69.55 -6.05
C GLY A 105 25.02 -70.55 -7.13
N VAL A 106 24.03 -70.22 -7.96
CA VAL A 106 23.66 -71.00 -9.14
C VAL A 106 24.26 -70.31 -10.35
N PHE A 107 25.17 -70.99 -11.03
CA PHE A 107 25.90 -70.46 -12.16
C PHE A 107 25.60 -71.22 -13.45
N LEU A 108 25.70 -70.52 -14.57
CA LEU A 108 25.72 -71.08 -15.92
C LEU A 108 27.15 -71.05 -16.45
N ARG A 109 27.66 -72.20 -16.86
CA ARG A 109 28.98 -72.34 -17.47
C ARG A 109 28.86 -72.89 -18.88
N PHE A 110 29.71 -72.41 -19.79
CA PHE A 110 29.86 -73.00 -21.10
C PHE A 110 30.40 -74.44 -21.02
N LYS A 111 29.91 -75.33 -21.87
CA LYS A 111 30.43 -76.69 -21.97
C LYS A 111 30.36 -77.18 -23.40
N ARG A 112 31.18 -78.17 -23.74
CA ARG A 112 31.04 -78.95 -24.97
C ARG A 112 30.33 -80.26 -24.69
N LEU A 113 29.32 -80.59 -25.49
CA LEU A 113 28.77 -81.92 -25.55
C LEU A 113 29.50 -82.71 -26.63
N LEU A 114 30.30 -83.69 -26.21
CA LEU A 114 30.96 -84.63 -27.10
C LEU A 114 30.02 -85.80 -27.37
N SER A 115 29.72 -86.07 -28.64
CA SER A 115 28.80 -87.15 -29.05
C SER A 115 29.24 -87.79 -30.37
N ASP A 116 28.47 -88.78 -30.85
CA ASP A 116 28.76 -89.55 -32.07
C ASP A 116 30.11 -90.30 -32.00
N PRO A 117 30.18 -91.38 -31.19
CA PRO A 117 31.38 -92.19 -31.09
C PRO A 117 31.64 -92.95 -32.39
N ARG A 118 32.84 -92.78 -32.94
CA ARG A 118 33.32 -93.47 -34.15
C ARG A 118 34.68 -94.10 -33.88
N THR A 119 35.01 -95.14 -34.64
CA THR A 119 36.35 -95.76 -34.59
C THR A 119 37.22 -95.12 -35.66
N ASP A 120 38.36 -94.56 -35.25
CA ASP A 120 39.33 -93.92 -36.15
C ASP A 120 40.24 -94.94 -36.85
N GLY A 121 41.17 -94.45 -37.68
CA GLY A 121 42.16 -95.28 -38.38
C GLY A 121 43.19 -95.96 -37.46
N ASN A 122 43.27 -95.57 -36.19
CA ASN A 122 44.13 -96.16 -35.17
C ASN A 122 43.37 -97.15 -34.26
N SER A 123 42.12 -97.50 -34.61
CA SER A 123 41.24 -98.34 -33.79
C SER A 123 40.91 -97.74 -32.42
N GLN A 124 41.02 -96.42 -32.27
CA GLN A 124 40.59 -95.68 -31.09
C GLN A 124 39.16 -95.17 -31.28
N GLN A 125 38.42 -95.08 -30.17
CA GLN A 125 37.11 -94.47 -30.17
C GLN A 125 37.27 -92.96 -30.04
N VAL A 126 36.78 -92.21 -31.03
CA VAL A 126 36.77 -90.73 -31.06
C VAL A 126 35.33 -90.22 -31.09
N LEU A 127 35.07 -89.08 -30.47
CA LEU A 127 33.75 -88.44 -30.47
C LEU A 127 33.72 -87.38 -31.57
N PHE A 128 33.04 -87.68 -32.67
CA PHE A 128 33.09 -86.89 -33.90
C PHE A 128 32.41 -85.52 -33.76
N ARG A 129 31.40 -85.40 -32.90
CA ARG A 129 30.59 -84.19 -32.78
C ARG A 129 30.87 -83.46 -31.47
N ARG A 130 31.17 -82.15 -31.54
CA ARG A 130 31.42 -81.25 -30.40
C ARG A 130 30.46 -80.07 -30.42
N ASP A 131 29.25 -80.26 -29.91
CA ASP A 131 28.22 -79.20 -29.90
C ASP A 131 28.42 -78.22 -28.73
N GLU A 132 28.04 -76.96 -28.93
CA GLU A 132 27.86 -75.99 -27.83
C GLU A 132 26.82 -76.54 -26.85
N SER A 133 27.14 -76.47 -25.57
CA SER A 133 26.31 -76.94 -24.47
C SER A 133 26.51 -76.05 -23.25
N PHE A 134 25.88 -76.43 -22.16
CA PHE A 134 25.92 -75.69 -20.90
C PHE A 134 26.06 -76.65 -19.73
N GLU A 135 26.47 -76.10 -18.60
CA GLU A 135 26.46 -76.77 -17.32
C GLU A 135 25.91 -75.84 -16.25
N LEU A 136 25.03 -76.38 -15.42
CA LEU A 136 24.53 -75.70 -14.23
C LEU A 136 25.43 -76.06 -13.06
N VAL A 137 26.08 -75.06 -12.49
CA VAL A 137 27.06 -75.24 -11.42
C VAL A 137 26.48 -74.64 -10.14
N VAL A 138 26.27 -75.49 -9.14
CA VAL A 138 25.85 -75.05 -7.81
C VAL A 138 27.07 -74.98 -6.92
N ARG A 139 27.35 -73.81 -6.35
CA ARG A 139 28.47 -73.61 -5.41
C ARG A 139 27.93 -73.17 -4.07
N GLN A 140 28.60 -73.55 -2.99
CA GLN A 140 28.19 -73.22 -1.63
C GLN A 140 29.18 -72.26 -0.96
N GLY A 141 28.65 -71.20 -0.36
CA GLY A 141 29.40 -70.32 0.54
C GLY A 141 29.57 -70.96 1.92
N PRO A 142 30.49 -70.46 2.76
CA PRO A 142 30.63 -70.93 4.13
C PRO A 142 29.38 -70.61 4.96
N GLN A 143 29.09 -71.46 5.95
CA GLN A 143 28.01 -71.22 6.91
C GLN A 143 28.42 -70.11 7.88
N ALA A 144 27.48 -69.22 8.23
CA ALA A 144 27.67 -68.25 9.32
C ALA A 144 26.34 -67.96 10.02
N ALA A 145 26.35 -67.10 11.03
CA ALA A 145 25.12 -66.66 11.69
C ALA A 145 24.12 -66.08 10.67
N ILE A 146 22.83 -66.26 10.93
CA ILE A 146 21.75 -65.70 10.11
C ILE A 146 21.98 -64.20 9.87
N GLY A 147 21.97 -63.76 8.61
CA GLY A 147 22.24 -62.40 8.18
C GLY A 147 23.73 -62.06 7.96
N ALA A 148 24.65 -62.96 8.32
CA ALA A 148 26.10 -62.75 8.21
C ALA A 148 26.81 -63.74 7.27
N ALA A 149 26.10 -64.71 6.70
CA ALA A 149 26.70 -65.67 5.78
C ALA A 149 27.17 -64.96 4.50
N PRO A 150 28.43 -65.11 4.08
CA PRO A 150 28.91 -64.50 2.86
C PRO A 150 28.33 -65.22 1.64
N LYS A 151 28.11 -64.45 0.57
CA LYS A 151 27.68 -64.99 -0.71
C LYS A 151 28.86 -65.61 -1.47
N VAL A 152 28.56 -66.51 -2.42
CA VAL A 152 29.59 -67.12 -3.27
C VAL A 152 30.26 -66.03 -4.13
N PRO A 153 31.60 -65.96 -4.19
CA PRO A 153 32.32 -65.08 -5.11
C PRO A 153 31.91 -65.33 -6.57
N LEU A 154 32.02 -64.28 -7.40
CA LEU A 154 31.84 -64.42 -8.84
C LEU A 154 33.07 -65.11 -9.44
N VAL A 155 32.88 -65.86 -10.52
CA VAL A 155 33.94 -66.55 -11.27
C VAL A 155 33.87 -66.07 -12.71
N ASP A 156 35.01 -65.81 -13.34
CA ASP A 156 35.06 -65.13 -14.64
C ASP A 156 34.47 -65.99 -15.78
N ASP A 157 34.61 -67.31 -15.71
CA ASP A 157 34.09 -68.28 -16.69
C ASP A 157 32.67 -68.81 -16.36
N GLU A 158 32.02 -68.27 -15.32
CA GLU A 158 30.69 -68.72 -14.89
C GLU A 158 29.73 -67.54 -14.64
N LEU A 159 28.52 -67.63 -15.21
CA LEU A 159 27.51 -66.60 -15.09
C LEU A 159 26.58 -66.84 -13.90
N LEU A 160 26.60 -65.97 -12.89
CA LEU A 160 25.69 -66.02 -11.76
C LEU A 160 24.25 -65.72 -12.20
N VAL A 161 23.38 -66.72 -12.04
CA VAL A 161 21.94 -66.62 -12.30
C VAL A 161 21.20 -66.11 -11.05
N CYS A 162 21.51 -66.67 -9.90
CA CYS A 162 20.96 -66.22 -8.61
C CYS A 162 21.76 -66.76 -7.43
N ASP A 163 21.56 -66.09 -6.30
CA ASP A 163 21.89 -66.61 -4.98
C ASP A 163 20.67 -67.28 -4.37
N VAL A 164 20.84 -68.42 -3.71
CA VAL A 164 19.78 -69.10 -2.96
C VAL A 164 20.18 -69.24 -1.50
N ARG A 165 19.33 -68.76 -0.59
CA ARG A 165 19.57 -68.86 0.85
C ARG A 165 19.15 -70.25 1.35
N ARG A 166 20.03 -70.91 2.10
CA ARG A 166 19.76 -72.15 2.82
C ARG A 166 19.78 -71.92 4.32
N ARG A 167 18.83 -72.52 5.03
CA ARG A 167 18.73 -72.55 6.51
C ARG A 167 18.68 -73.99 7.02
N ALA A 168 18.92 -74.18 8.31
CA ALA A 168 18.89 -75.50 8.93
C ALA A 168 17.50 -76.14 8.85
N GLY A 169 17.45 -77.45 8.58
CA GLY A 169 16.19 -78.19 8.47
C GLY A 169 15.32 -77.82 7.27
N GLN A 170 15.83 -77.01 6.33
CA GLN A 170 15.06 -76.60 5.16
C GLN A 170 14.90 -77.76 4.17
N LEU A 171 13.64 -78.07 3.84
CA LEU A 171 13.26 -79.14 2.90
C LEU A 171 12.72 -78.60 1.57
N GLN A 172 12.46 -77.30 1.48
CA GLN A 172 11.93 -76.65 0.28
C GLN A 172 12.62 -75.31 0.03
N ILE A 173 12.82 -74.97 -1.24
CA ILE A 173 13.32 -73.67 -1.68
C ILE A 173 12.13 -72.88 -2.20
N LEU A 174 11.82 -71.77 -1.53
CA LEU A 174 10.72 -70.89 -1.90
C LEU A 174 11.26 -69.64 -2.61
N ASN A 175 10.40 -68.91 -3.32
CA ASN A 175 10.78 -67.67 -3.99
C ASN A 175 11.45 -66.65 -3.04
N ALA A 176 11.09 -66.65 -1.75
CA ALA A 176 11.69 -65.78 -0.74
C ALA A 176 13.16 -66.12 -0.39
N ASP A 177 13.64 -67.30 -0.79
CA ASP A 177 15.02 -67.72 -0.60
C ASP A 177 15.87 -67.47 -1.85
N ILE A 178 15.24 -67.18 -3.00
CA ILE A 178 15.92 -66.87 -4.26
C ILE A 178 16.19 -65.36 -4.32
N ASN A 179 17.45 -64.99 -4.51
CA ASN A 179 17.90 -63.61 -4.61
C ASN A 179 18.59 -63.39 -5.97
N VAL A 180 17.99 -62.55 -6.80
CA VAL A 180 18.46 -62.21 -8.15
C VAL A 180 19.22 -60.86 -8.21
N ALA A 181 19.49 -60.21 -7.07
CA ALA A 181 20.09 -58.87 -7.05
C ALA A 181 21.51 -58.83 -7.64
N ARG A 182 22.23 -59.97 -7.61
CA ARG A 182 23.56 -60.12 -8.24
C ARG A 182 23.53 -60.88 -9.57
N ARG A 183 22.34 -61.15 -10.11
CA ARG A 183 22.22 -61.84 -11.41
C ARG A 183 22.98 -61.04 -12.45
N GLN A 184 23.89 -61.69 -13.16
CA GLN A 184 24.71 -61.05 -14.20
C GLN A 184 23.83 -60.83 -15.44
N ALA A 185 23.19 -59.65 -15.47
CA ALA A 185 22.31 -59.21 -16.55
C ALA A 185 23.10 -58.91 -17.82
N PHE A 186 22.40 -58.91 -18.95
CA PHE A 186 23.02 -58.68 -20.25
C PHE A 186 23.60 -57.29 -20.41
N VAL A 187 24.85 -57.24 -20.83
CA VAL A 187 25.57 -56.09 -21.33
C VAL A 187 25.87 -56.38 -22.80
N PHE A 188 25.35 -55.54 -23.71
CA PHE A 188 25.61 -55.66 -25.14
C PHE A 188 27.00 -55.14 -25.50
N ALA A 189 27.37 -53.98 -24.95
CA ALA A 189 28.70 -53.40 -25.06
C ALA A 189 28.95 -52.41 -23.92
N HIS A 190 30.19 -52.29 -23.47
CA HIS A 190 30.59 -51.22 -22.56
C HIS A 190 30.73 -49.89 -23.32
N GLY A 191 30.46 -48.77 -22.64
CA GLY A 191 30.47 -47.45 -23.27
C GLY A 191 31.84 -47.01 -23.81
N ASP A 192 32.92 -47.64 -23.35
CA ASP A 192 34.31 -47.48 -23.78
C ASP A 192 34.77 -48.52 -24.81
N ALA A 193 34.01 -49.60 -25.01
CA ALA A 193 34.31 -50.64 -26.01
C ALA A 193 34.04 -50.16 -27.45
N VAL A 194 33.27 -49.08 -27.63
CA VAL A 194 32.94 -48.51 -28.94
C VAL A 194 33.44 -47.07 -29.05
N GLN A 195 34.30 -46.84 -30.03
CA GLN A 195 34.82 -45.51 -30.32
C GLN A 195 33.76 -44.61 -30.95
N VAL A 196 33.67 -43.37 -30.48
CA VAL A 196 32.94 -42.28 -31.13
C VAL A 196 33.92 -41.41 -31.90
N LEU A 197 33.63 -41.16 -33.18
CA LEU A 197 34.41 -40.22 -33.99
C LEU A 197 33.95 -38.78 -33.68
N SER A 198 34.68 -38.11 -32.78
CA SER A 198 34.33 -36.78 -32.27
C SER A 198 34.44 -35.63 -33.29
N GLY A 199 35.05 -35.87 -34.46
CA GLY A 199 35.41 -34.83 -35.44
C GLY A 199 34.26 -34.12 -36.16
N LEU A 200 33.00 -34.48 -35.94
CA LEU A 200 31.83 -33.84 -36.54
C LEU A 200 31.08 -32.89 -35.59
N TRP A 201 31.48 -32.81 -34.32
CA TRP A 201 30.72 -32.10 -33.28
C TRP A 201 31.43 -30.81 -32.90
N THR A 202 30.70 -29.68 -32.93
CA THR A 202 31.25 -28.34 -32.65
C THR A 202 31.02 -27.86 -31.22
N ALA A 203 30.06 -28.47 -30.50
CA ALA A 203 29.65 -28.05 -29.15
C ALA A 203 30.13 -29.00 -28.04
N ILE A 204 30.40 -30.27 -28.37
CA ILE A 204 30.89 -31.29 -27.43
C ILE A 204 32.42 -31.28 -27.45
N SER A 205 33.07 -31.65 -26.34
CA SER A 205 34.53 -31.80 -26.29
C SER A 205 35.05 -32.69 -27.43
N ALA A 206 36.03 -32.20 -28.19
CA ALA A 206 36.69 -32.97 -29.26
C ALA A 206 37.45 -34.21 -28.75
N ALA A 207 37.64 -34.32 -27.42
CA ALA A 207 38.27 -35.47 -26.77
C ALA A 207 37.28 -36.58 -26.36
N SER A 208 35.98 -36.41 -26.58
CA SER A 208 34.96 -37.42 -26.27
C SER A 208 34.99 -38.56 -27.31
N ASN A 209 35.93 -39.50 -27.14
CA ASN A 209 36.18 -40.61 -28.05
C ASN A 209 35.42 -41.91 -27.69
N THR A 210 34.60 -41.88 -26.64
CA THR A 210 33.73 -42.98 -26.22
C THR A 210 32.30 -42.48 -26.10
N VAL A 211 31.33 -43.41 -26.09
CA VAL A 211 29.91 -43.05 -25.94
C VAL A 211 29.67 -42.38 -24.58
N GLN A 212 30.29 -42.88 -23.52
CA GLN A 212 30.16 -42.30 -22.18
C GLN A 212 30.70 -40.87 -22.13
N ALA A 213 31.92 -40.64 -22.63
CA ALA A 213 32.52 -39.30 -22.62
C ALA A 213 31.74 -38.29 -23.48
N ALA A 214 31.03 -38.76 -24.51
CA ALA A 214 30.14 -37.90 -25.29
C ALA A 214 28.91 -37.49 -24.48
N LEU A 215 28.26 -38.42 -23.79
CA LEU A 215 27.12 -38.15 -22.93
C LEU A 215 27.49 -37.22 -21.76
N ASP A 216 28.61 -37.48 -21.07
CA ASP A 216 29.08 -36.64 -19.97
C ASP A 216 29.34 -35.19 -20.43
N SER A 217 29.87 -35.02 -21.64
CA SER A 217 30.11 -33.69 -22.20
C SER A 217 28.81 -32.98 -22.62
N VAL A 218 27.77 -33.71 -23.03
CA VAL A 218 26.43 -33.13 -23.27
C VAL A 218 25.81 -32.67 -21.94
N ASP A 219 25.89 -33.52 -20.91
CA ASP A 219 25.38 -33.17 -19.58
C ASP A 219 26.09 -31.96 -19.01
N GLN A 220 27.41 -31.88 -19.15
CA GLN A 220 28.17 -30.71 -18.72
C GLN A 220 27.75 -29.43 -19.48
N LEU A 221 27.49 -29.54 -20.79
CA LEU A 221 27.05 -28.40 -21.60
C LEU A 221 25.67 -27.92 -21.19
N LEU A 222 24.73 -28.84 -20.97
CA LEU A 222 23.38 -28.54 -20.48
C LEU A 222 23.41 -27.92 -19.08
N ALA A 223 24.20 -28.50 -18.16
CA ALA A 223 24.40 -27.94 -16.83
C ALA A 223 24.98 -26.53 -16.88
N GLY A 224 25.94 -26.30 -17.78
CA GLY A 224 26.53 -24.99 -18.02
C GLY A 224 25.54 -23.96 -18.60
N HIS A 225 24.68 -24.39 -19.53
CA HIS A 225 23.63 -23.56 -20.12
C HIS A 225 22.58 -23.15 -19.08
N PHE A 226 22.03 -24.11 -18.33
CA PHE A 226 21.00 -23.85 -17.31
C PHE A 226 21.54 -23.12 -16.08
N GLY A 227 22.79 -23.38 -15.68
CA GLY A 227 23.48 -22.61 -14.63
C GLY A 227 23.94 -21.22 -15.09
N ALA A 228 23.72 -20.88 -16.36
CA ALA A 228 24.24 -19.68 -17.00
C ALA A 228 25.76 -19.50 -16.81
N THR A 229 26.56 -20.57 -16.78
CA THR A 229 28.03 -20.46 -16.67
C THR A 229 28.73 -20.62 -18.02
N SER A 230 28.06 -21.19 -19.03
CA SER A 230 28.53 -21.25 -20.41
C SER A 230 27.35 -21.25 -21.39
N HIS A 231 27.61 -21.11 -22.70
CA HIS A 231 26.59 -21.21 -23.76
C HIS A 231 25.38 -20.25 -23.58
N ARG A 232 25.59 -19.07 -23.00
CA ARG A 232 24.54 -18.07 -22.83
C ARG A 232 24.06 -17.54 -24.20
N HIS A 233 22.78 -17.22 -24.28
CA HIS A 233 22.21 -16.50 -25.42
C HIS A 233 22.58 -15.02 -25.36
N LYS A 234 22.88 -14.40 -26.50
CA LYS A 234 22.94 -12.93 -26.57
C LYS A 234 21.50 -12.41 -26.44
N ALA A 235 21.32 -11.22 -25.85
CA ALA A 235 19.97 -10.65 -25.66
C ALA A 235 19.17 -10.45 -26.96
N GLN A 236 19.87 -10.28 -28.09
CA GLN A 236 19.23 -10.19 -29.42
C GLN A 236 18.67 -11.52 -29.93
N ASP A 237 19.13 -12.64 -29.36
CA ASP A 237 18.70 -14.00 -29.71
C ASP A 237 17.60 -14.51 -28.75
N VAL A 238 17.18 -13.67 -27.79
CA VAL A 238 16.09 -13.99 -26.85
C VAL A 238 14.85 -13.25 -27.31
N ASP A 239 13.88 -14.03 -27.78
CA ASP A 239 12.58 -13.50 -28.22
C ASP A 239 11.86 -12.80 -27.08
N TYR A 240 11.18 -11.72 -27.42
CA TYR A 240 10.36 -10.94 -26.54
C TYR A 240 9.06 -10.59 -27.27
N THR A 241 7.93 -10.71 -26.60
CA THR A 241 6.64 -10.33 -27.19
C THR A 241 6.43 -8.83 -27.02
N PRO A 242 6.31 -8.07 -28.12
CA PRO A 242 6.05 -6.64 -28.06
C PRO A 242 4.83 -6.31 -27.17
N HIS A 243 4.94 -5.27 -26.34
CA HIS A 243 3.84 -4.83 -25.49
C HIS A 243 3.83 -3.32 -25.23
N GLY A 244 2.63 -2.75 -25.19
CA GLY A 244 2.46 -1.32 -24.91
C GLY A 244 3.16 -0.47 -25.97
N PHE A 245 4.10 0.37 -25.54
CA PHE A 245 4.89 1.22 -26.43
C PHE A 245 6.20 0.60 -26.92
N VAL A 246 6.56 -0.60 -26.44
CA VAL A 246 7.77 -1.32 -26.87
C VAL A 246 7.40 -2.30 -27.98
N ALA A 247 7.81 -2.01 -29.22
CA ALA A 247 7.52 -2.75 -30.44
C ALA A 247 8.58 -3.82 -30.80
N ALA A 248 9.77 -3.77 -30.22
CA ALA A 248 10.84 -4.72 -30.53
C ALA A 248 10.47 -6.17 -30.18
N ALA A 249 10.98 -7.13 -30.97
CA ALA A 249 10.67 -8.56 -30.83
C ALA A 249 11.77 -9.39 -30.11
N ASN A 250 12.81 -8.74 -29.59
CA ASN A 250 13.86 -9.38 -28.80
C ASN A 250 14.27 -8.51 -27.62
N VAL A 251 14.88 -9.13 -26.60
CA VAL A 251 15.22 -8.47 -25.34
C VAL A 251 16.15 -7.28 -25.55
N LYS A 252 17.15 -7.38 -26.45
CA LYS A 252 18.05 -6.26 -26.73
C LYS A 252 17.27 -5.06 -27.27
N GLY A 253 16.49 -5.26 -28.32
CA GLY A 253 15.72 -4.20 -28.96
C GLY A 253 14.68 -3.60 -28.00
N ALA A 254 14.05 -4.42 -27.15
CA ALA A 254 13.08 -3.95 -26.18
C ALA A 254 13.68 -3.01 -25.12
N ILE A 255 14.90 -3.33 -24.65
CA ILE A 255 15.63 -2.47 -23.71
C ILE A 255 16.08 -1.17 -24.39
N ASP A 256 16.64 -1.26 -25.59
CA ASP A 256 17.07 -0.08 -26.35
C ASP A 256 15.88 0.86 -26.59
N GLU A 257 14.75 0.33 -27.06
CA GLU A 257 13.53 1.09 -27.30
C GLU A 257 12.96 1.72 -26.03
N LEU A 258 12.93 0.99 -24.91
CA LEU A 258 12.49 1.55 -23.62
C LEU A 258 13.35 2.75 -23.19
N VAL A 259 14.68 2.64 -23.35
CA VAL A 259 15.62 3.71 -23.00
C VAL A 259 15.44 4.91 -23.94
N ASP A 260 15.33 4.67 -25.23
CA ASP A 260 15.14 5.72 -26.23
C ASP A 260 13.79 6.42 -26.03
N ASP A 261 12.72 5.68 -25.78
CA ASP A 261 11.39 6.23 -25.58
C ASP A 261 11.24 7.03 -24.28
N LEU A 262 11.85 6.57 -23.18
CA LEU A 262 11.82 7.30 -21.91
C LEU A 262 12.75 8.52 -21.90
N SER A 263 13.81 8.52 -22.72
CA SER A 263 14.72 9.66 -22.86
C SER A 263 14.29 10.67 -23.93
N SER A 264 13.30 10.32 -24.76
CA SER A 264 12.78 11.19 -25.81
C SER A 264 12.28 12.54 -25.29
N THR A 265 12.73 13.62 -25.93
CA THR A 265 12.21 14.98 -25.76
C THR A 265 11.39 15.44 -26.96
N ALA A 266 11.02 14.51 -27.84
CA ALA A 266 10.27 14.81 -29.06
C ALA A 266 8.90 15.40 -28.74
N GLN A 267 8.56 16.50 -29.40
CA GLN A 267 7.27 17.16 -29.22
C GLN A 267 6.11 16.22 -29.57
N GLY A 268 5.10 16.14 -28.71
CA GLY A 268 3.91 15.30 -28.90
C GLY A 268 4.06 13.85 -28.42
N SER A 269 5.28 13.38 -28.13
CA SER A 269 5.51 12.07 -27.49
C SER A 269 6.80 12.06 -26.65
N PRO A 270 6.98 13.01 -25.70
CA PRO A 270 8.13 12.99 -24.82
C PRO A 270 8.04 11.80 -23.86
N GLY A 271 9.19 11.26 -23.45
CA GLY A 271 9.25 10.16 -22.48
C GLY A 271 8.59 10.52 -21.15
N ALA A 272 8.65 11.80 -20.75
CA ALA A 272 7.95 12.32 -19.59
C ALA A 272 6.43 12.08 -19.65
N ALA A 273 5.79 12.18 -20.82
CA ALA A 273 4.36 11.90 -20.99
C ALA A 273 4.03 10.41 -20.76
N ARG A 274 4.96 9.50 -21.07
CA ARG A 274 4.79 8.05 -20.86
C ARG A 274 4.79 7.66 -19.38
N VAL A 275 5.33 8.52 -18.50
CA VAL A 275 5.41 8.29 -17.04
C VAL A 275 4.65 9.35 -16.22
N GLY A 276 3.83 10.19 -16.86
CA GLY A 276 3.00 11.20 -16.19
C GLY A 276 3.79 12.38 -15.59
N ALA A 277 4.97 12.66 -16.14
CA ALA A 277 5.91 13.71 -15.73
C ALA A 277 5.91 14.93 -16.68
N ASP A 278 5.03 14.94 -17.68
CA ASP A 278 4.98 16.02 -18.68
C ASP A 278 4.46 17.32 -18.07
N ALA A 279 4.79 18.44 -18.71
CA ALA A 279 4.30 19.75 -18.31
C ALA A 279 2.78 19.83 -18.47
N VAL A 280 2.09 20.38 -17.48
CA VAL A 280 0.65 20.64 -17.54
C VAL A 280 0.42 22.14 -17.58
N ALA A 281 -0.04 22.63 -18.74
CA ALA A 281 -0.39 24.03 -18.90
C ALA A 281 -1.62 24.41 -18.05
N GLY A 282 -1.60 25.58 -17.43
CA GLY A 282 -2.71 26.08 -16.62
C GLY A 282 -2.58 27.56 -16.29
N THR A 283 -3.68 28.17 -15.87
CA THR A 283 -3.75 29.54 -15.34
C THR A 283 -4.54 29.53 -14.03
N PRO A 284 -4.07 30.18 -12.95
CA PRO A 284 -2.90 31.07 -12.88
C PRO A 284 -1.54 30.34 -12.81
N HIS A 285 -1.53 29.03 -12.56
CA HIS A 285 -0.31 28.25 -12.41
C HIS A 285 -0.21 27.18 -13.50
N ALA A 286 1.00 27.00 -14.04
CA ALA A 286 1.36 25.91 -14.94
C ALA A 286 2.36 25.00 -14.23
N LEU A 287 2.15 23.68 -14.31
CA LEU A 287 3.10 22.70 -13.80
C LEU A 287 4.20 22.50 -14.85
N PRO A 288 5.46 22.84 -14.54
CA PRO A 288 6.56 22.56 -15.46
C PRO A 288 6.80 21.05 -15.57
N LEU A 289 7.49 20.64 -16.63
CA LEU A 289 8.03 19.28 -16.75
C LEU A 289 8.94 18.97 -15.55
N GLY A 290 8.84 17.77 -14.99
CA GLY A 290 9.56 17.40 -13.78
C GLY A 290 9.22 15.99 -13.30
N SER A 291 9.61 15.63 -12.07
CA SER A 291 9.12 14.37 -11.48
C SER A 291 7.68 14.54 -10.98
N VAL A 292 6.94 13.44 -10.87
CA VAL A 292 5.60 13.42 -10.25
C VAL A 292 5.66 14.01 -8.83
N ASP A 293 6.69 13.66 -8.05
CA ASP A 293 6.93 14.20 -6.72
C ASP A 293 7.18 15.72 -6.74
N GLY A 294 7.97 16.21 -7.69
CA GLY A 294 8.22 17.65 -7.87
C GLY A 294 6.95 18.42 -8.22
N GLN A 295 6.12 17.88 -9.12
CA GLN A 295 4.84 18.47 -9.51
C GLN A 295 3.82 18.45 -8.37
N LEU A 296 3.76 17.38 -7.57
CA LEU A 296 2.93 17.29 -6.37
C LEU A 296 3.39 18.28 -5.30
N SER A 297 4.70 18.38 -5.07
CA SER A 297 5.30 19.35 -4.16
C SER A 297 4.99 20.78 -4.59
N GLN A 298 5.05 21.08 -5.90
CA GLN A 298 4.71 22.39 -6.44
C GLN A 298 3.23 22.73 -6.26
N THR A 299 2.35 21.74 -6.49
CA THR A 299 0.90 21.90 -6.26
C THR A 299 0.59 22.15 -4.78
N LEU A 300 1.21 21.39 -3.88
CA LEU A 300 1.08 21.59 -2.44
C LEU A 300 1.61 22.96 -2.02
N ALA A 301 2.72 23.42 -2.59
CA ALA A 301 3.26 24.75 -2.33
C ALA A 301 2.27 25.86 -2.75
N TRP A 302 1.59 25.71 -3.90
CA TRP A 302 0.55 26.66 -4.31
C TRP A 302 -0.66 26.65 -3.39
N LEU A 303 -1.11 25.47 -2.94
CA LEU A 303 -2.22 25.35 -1.99
C LEU A 303 -1.88 26.03 -0.64
N ASN A 304 -0.69 25.75 -0.10
CA ASN A 304 -0.22 26.37 1.14
C ASN A 304 -0.06 27.89 0.99
N ALA A 305 0.38 28.37 -0.17
CA ALA A 305 0.45 29.80 -0.47
C ALA A 305 -0.94 30.45 -0.58
N HIS A 306 -1.92 29.75 -1.15
CA HIS A 306 -3.29 30.23 -1.29
C HIS A 306 -4.01 30.35 0.06
N GLU A 307 -3.82 29.40 0.98
CA GLU A 307 -4.45 29.42 2.32
C GLU A 307 -4.15 30.71 3.11
N GLY A 308 -2.95 31.26 2.96
CA GLY A 308 -2.51 32.49 3.65
C GLY A 308 -2.61 33.78 2.82
N ALA A 309 -3.09 33.73 1.58
CA ALA A 309 -3.02 34.86 0.66
C ALA A 309 -4.13 35.90 0.90
N ALA A 310 -3.75 37.16 1.12
CA ALA A 310 -4.68 38.30 1.14
C ALA A 310 -5.00 38.86 -0.26
N ALA A 311 -4.11 38.65 -1.23
CA ALA A 311 -4.30 39.02 -2.64
C ALA A 311 -4.82 37.82 -3.44
N ASN A 312 -5.67 38.05 -4.45
CA ASN A 312 -6.39 37.01 -5.20
C ASN A 312 -7.25 36.08 -4.34
N ALA A 313 -7.61 36.51 -3.12
CA ALA A 313 -8.61 35.83 -2.31
C ALA A 313 -9.94 35.74 -3.07
N HIS A 314 -10.75 34.75 -2.73
CA HIS A 314 -12.09 34.62 -3.30
C HIS A 314 -12.88 35.92 -3.08
N ALA A 315 -13.56 36.39 -4.12
CA ALA A 315 -14.49 37.51 -3.99
C ALA A 315 -15.50 37.20 -2.88
N ALA A 316 -15.82 38.16 -2.01
CA ALA A 316 -16.75 37.94 -0.90
C ALA A 316 -18.15 37.48 -1.37
N SER A 317 -18.53 37.74 -2.63
CA SER A 317 -19.73 37.21 -3.28
C SER A 317 -19.69 35.70 -3.53
N ALA A 318 -18.50 35.10 -3.63
CA ALA A 318 -18.27 33.68 -3.88
C ALA A 318 -18.07 32.86 -2.58
N ILE A 319 -17.92 33.55 -1.43
CA ILE A 319 -17.80 32.90 -0.12
C ILE A 319 -19.20 32.71 0.45
N SER A 320 -19.64 31.46 0.57
CA SER A 320 -20.93 31.12 1.15
C SER A 320 -20.97 31.49 2.64
N ALA A 321 -22.09 32.03 3.08
CA ALA A 321 -22.38 32.31 4.47
C ALA A 321 -23.74 31.70 4.84
N THR A 322 -23.85 31.14 6.04
CA THR A 322 -25.12 30.61 6.53
C THR A 322 -26.01 31.77 7.01
N PRO A 323 -27.30 31.81 6.64
CA PRO A 323 -28.24 32.78 7.21
C PRO A 323 -28.29 32.70 8.73
N HIS A 324 -28.45 33.83 9.40
CA HIS A 324 -28.53 33.88 10.87
C HIS A 324 -29.44 35.01 11.35
N SER A 325 -30.45 34.65 12.14
CA SER A 325 -31.45 35.55 12.73
C SER A 325 -32.07 36.52 11.72
N PHE A 326 -31.54 37.74 11.64
CA PHE A 326 -32.04 38.84 10.84
C PHE A 326 -31.30 39.02 9.51
N VAL A 327 -30.32 38.16 9.23
CA VAL A 327 -29.54 38.18 7.99
C VAL A 327 -29.87 36.92 7.19
N ALA A 328 -30.59 37.10 6.08
CA ALA A 328 -31.09 36.03 5.22
C ALA A 328 -30.16 35.69 4.04
N ALA A 329 -29.27 36.59 3.67
CA ALA A 329 -28.37 36.38 2.53
C ALA A 329 -27.37 35.23 2.75
N THR A 330 -26.94 34.60 1.66
CA THR A 330 -26.14 33.36 1.67
C THR A 330 -24.69 33.54 1.20
N SER A 331 -24.23 34.77 1.01
CA SER A 331 -22.81 35.08 0.75
C SER A 331 -22.33 36.22 1.64
N VAL A 332 -21.04 36.24 1.96
CA VAL A 332 -20.45 37.26 2.85
C VAL A 332 -20.74 38.68 2.35
N GLN A 333 -20.59 38.91 1.05
CA GLN A 333 -20.89 40.22 0.46
C GLN A 333 -22.36 40.60 0.63
N ALA A 334 -23.28 39.69 0.32
CA ALA A 334 -24.70 39.97 0.39
C ALA A 334 -25.18 40.17 1.84
N GLN A 335 -24.63 39.43 2.81
CA GLN A 335 -24.89 39.65 4.23
C GLN A 335 -24.41 41.02 4.71
N LEU A 336 -23.23 41.50 4.27
CA LEU A 336 -22.74 42.83 4.61
C LEU A 336 -23.62 43.94 4.01
N GLN A 337 -24.11 43.73 2.78
CA GLN A 337 -25.04 44.65 2.12
C GLN A 337 -26.39 44.70 2.84
N GLU A 338 -26.90 43.54 3.27
CA GLU A 338 -28.12 43.42 4.10
C GLU A 338 -27.95 44.18 5.42
N LEU A 339 -26.89 43.92 6.18
CA LEU A 339 -26.60 44.64 7.42
C LEU A 339 -26.50 46.16 7.22
N ALA A 340 -25.79 46.61 6.18
CA ALA A 340 -25.67 48.04 5.88
C ALA A 340 -27.03 48.67 5.55
N THR A 341 -27.90 47.93 4.87
CA THR A 341 -29.27 48.36 4.54
C THR A 341 -30.14 48.41 5.79
N ASP A 342 -30.07 47.38 6.64
CA ASP A 342 -30.85 47.28 7.87
C ASP A 342 -30.47 48.34 8.90
N LEU A 343 -29.19 48.72 8.98
CA LEU A 343 -28.73 49.83 9.82
C LEU A 343 -29.25 51.20 9.35
N GLN A 344 -29.49 51.36 8.05
CA GLN A 344 -29.99 52.61 7.46
C GLN A 344 -31.52 52.68 7.40
N SER A 345 -32.19 51.53 7.43
CA SER A 345 -33.65 51.45 7.28
C SER A 345 -34.38 52.10 8.45
N GLN A 346 -35.34 52.98 8.13
CA GLN A 346 -36.30 53.58 9.07
C GLN A 346 -37.71 52.96 8.94
N ALA A 347 -37.86 51.93 8.10
CA ALA A 347 -39.17 51.41 7.70
C ALA A 347 -39.73 50.33 8.65
N ASN A 348 -38.91 49.81 9.57
CA ASN A 348 -39.30 48.73 10.47
C ASN A 348 -39.05 49.13 11.95
N PRO A 349 -40.05 49.03 12.85
CA PRO A 349 -39.87 49.36 14.28
C PRO A 349 -38.88 48.44 15.03
N ALA A 350 -38.33 47.40 14.39
CA ALA A 350 -37.21 46.59 14.88
C ALA A 350 -35.88 46.84 14.15
N SER A 351 -35.77 47.93 13.37
CA SER A 351 -34.54 48.30 12.64
C SER A 351 -33.45 48.85 13.57
N GLY A 352 -32.20 48.92 13.08
CA GLY A 352 -31.12 49.58 13.81
C GLY A 352 -31.45 51.04 14.14
N ALA A 353 -32.34 51.68 13.39
CA ALA A 353 -32.80 53.03 13.65
C ALA A 353 -33.53 53.20 14.99
N SER A 354 -34.45 52.28 15.30
CA SER A 354 -35.25 52.29 16.53
C SER A 354 -34.48 51.81 17.77
N VAL A 355 -33.43 50.99 17.57
CA VAL A 355 -32.59 50.45 18.67
C VAL A 355 -31.41 51.36 19.00
N VAL A 356 -30.81 52.02 17.99
CA VAL A 356 -29.59 52.82 18.16
C VAL A 356 -29.91 54.31 18.30
N GLY A 357 -31.19 54.72 18.27
CA GLY A 357 -31.64 56.07 18.63
C GLY A 357 -31.44 57.11 17.54
N ASN A 358 -31.78 56.80 16.29
CA ASN A 358 -31.74 57.77 15.19
C ASN A 358 -33.14 58.16 14.65
N ASP A 359 -34.20 57.60 15.23
CA ASP A 359 -35.59 57.91 14.93
C ASP A 359 -36.05 59.23 15.55
N ALA A 360 -37.04 59.89 14.93
CA ALA A 360 -37.61 61.11 15.48
C ALA A 360 -38.29 60.86 16.84
N LEU A 361 -38.00 61.72 17.83
CA LEU A 361 -38.70 61.72 19.11
C LEU A 361 -39.70 62.87 19.14
N ALA A 362 -40.99 62.54 19.15
CA ALA A 362 -42.06 63.52 19.28
C ALA A 362 -42.14 64.06 20.72
N GLY A 363 -42.32 65.37 20.87
CA GLY A 363 -42.46 66.04 22.16
C GLY A 363 -42.97 67.48 22.02
N SER A 364 -43.45 68.07 23.12
CA SER A 364 -43.87 69.47 23.23
C SER A 364 -43.32 70.06 24.53
N PRO A 365 -42.69 71.26 24.53
CA PRO A 365 -42.59 72.21 23.41
C PRO A 365 -41.51 71.88 22.36
N TYR A 366 -40.63 70.91 22.62
CA TYR A 366 -39.53 70.55 21.73
C TYR A 366 -39.66 69.10 21.23
N ALA A 367 -39.42 68.89 19.93
CA ALA A 367 -39.32 67.58 19.28
C ALA A 367 -37.93 67.39 18.68
N LEU A 368 -37.42 66.15 18.67
CA LEU A 368 -36.17 65.79 18.01
C LEU A 368 -36.48 65.17 16.66
N THR A 369 -35.91 65.73 15.59
CA THR A 369 -36.02 65.16 14.25
C THR A 369 -35.20 63.88 14.13
N ALA A 370 -35.58 62.98 13.22
CA ALA A 370 -34.79 61.80 12.90
C ALA A 370 -33.42 62.24 12.37
N GLY A 371 -32.35 61.59 12.83
CA GLY A 371 -30.97 61.98 12.53
C GLY A 371 -29.98 61.18 13.37
N SER A 372 -28.67 61.39 13.18
CA SER A 372 -27.68 60.66 13.97
C SER A 372 -27.88 60.93 15.47
N VAL A 373 -27.55 59.95 16.33
CA VAL A 373 -27.57 60.11 17.81
C VAL A 373 -26.83 61.38 18.23
N ARG A 374 -25.70 61.68 17.58
CA ARG A 374 -24.92 62.89 17.85
C ARG A 374 -25.71 64.17 17.55
N ASP A 375 -26.45 64.21 16.45
CA ASP A 375 -27.22 65.39 16.06
C ASP A 375 -28.46 65.57 16.94
N GLN A 376 -29.10 64.46 17.33
CA GLN A 376 -30.20 64.50 18.29
C GLN A 376 -29.75 64.95 19.68
N ILE A 377 -28.62 64.45 20.19
CA ILE A 377 -28.03 64.92 21.46
C ILE A 377 -27.65 66.40 21.35
N ARG A 378 -27.13 66.86 20.20
CA ARG A 378 -26.83 68.28 19.97
C ARG A 378 -28.10 69.13 20.01
N ALA A 379 -29.17 68.67 19.34
CA ALA A 379 -30.45 69.37 19.32
C ALA A 379 -31.09 69.43 20.71
N ASP A 380 -31.03 68.33 21.48
CA ASP A 380 -31.51 68.30 22.86
C ASP A 380 -30.71 69.25 23.76
N ALA A 381 -29.38 69.24 23.64
CA ALA A 381 -28.53 70.20 24.34
C ALA A 381 -28.85 71.66 23.96
N GLN A 382 -29.20 71.93 22.70
CA GLN A 382 -29.64 73.26 22.26
C GLN A 382 -31.01 73.65 22.84
N HIS A 383 -31.96 72.71 22.92
CA HIS A 383 -33.25 72.94 23.56
C HIS A 383 -33.07 73.28 25.04
N LEU A 384 -32.24 72.52 25.77
CA LEU A 384 -31.93 72.78 27.18
C LEU A 384 -31.26 74.14 27.38
N ASN A 385 -30.31 74.51 26.52
CA ASN A 385 -29.65 75.82 26.58
C ASN A 385 -30.61 76.97 26.27
N THR A 386 -31.57 76.77 25.36
CA THR A 386 -32.59 77.78 25.03
C THR A 386 -33.53 77.98 26.22
N HIS A 387 -34.00 76.88 26.83
CA HIS A 387 -34.87 76.92 28.01
C HIS A 387 -34.25 77.68 29.19
N ALA A 388 -32.96 77.49 29.45
CA ALA A 388 -32.25 78.15 30.55
C ALA A 388 -32.20 79.68 30.41
N GLY A 389 -32.19 80.21 29.19
CA GLY A 389 -32.10 81.65 28.92
C GLY A 389 -33.46 82.35 28.73
N SER A 390 -34.47 81.64 28.24
CA SER A 390 -35.78 82.23 27.92
C SER A 390 -36.69 82.38 29.13
N GLY A 391 -36.45 81.61 30.20
CA GLY A 391 -37.35 81.57 31.35
C GLY A 391 -38.76 81.20 30.92
N ASP A 392 -38.88 80.09 30.17
CA ASP A 392 -40.11 79.47 29.63
C ASP A 392 -41.06 79.03 30.75
N HIS A 393 -41.45 79.98 31.55
CA HIS A 393 -42.49 79.90 32.55
C HIS A 393 -43.71 80.53 31.89
N ASP A 394 -44.77 79.74 31.78
CA ASP A 394 -46.01 80.17 31.15
C ASP A 394 -46.68 81.35 31.89
N ALA A 395 -47.79 81.83 31.33
CA ALA A 395 -48.63 82.89 31.86
C ALA A 395 -49.33 82.54 33.19
N ARG A 396 -48.75 81.68 34.05
CA ARG A 396 -49.17 81.43 35.43
C ARG A 396 -48.18 81.97 36.46
N TYR A 397 -46.96 82.33 36.06
CA TYR A 397 -45.91 82.77 36.98
C TYR A 397 -45.90 84.29 37.20
N LEU A 398 -45.85 84.72 38.47
CA LEU A 398 -45.77 86.13 38.86
C LEU A 398 -44.44 86.75 38.45
N ARG A 399 -44.49 87.89 37.76
CA ARG A 399 -43.35 88.71 37.34
C ARG A 399 -43.39 90.07 38.03
N GLU A 400 -42.21 90.57 38.40
CA GLU A 400 -42.06 91.91 38.98
C GLU A 400 -42.26 92.97 37.90
N VAL A 401 -43.20 93.90 38.11
CA VAL A 401 -43.53 94.96 37.13
C VAL A 401 -43.22 96.36 37.62
N ILE A 402 -43.21 96.58 38.94
CA ILE A 402 -42.67 97.81 39.55
C ILE A 402 -41.82 97.43 40.76
N ARG A 403 -40.65 98.06 40.87
CA ARG A 403 -39.91 98.17 42.12
C ARG A 403 -39.33 99.57 42.23
N LEU A 404 -39.86 100.36 43.15
CA LEU A 404 -39.43 101.75 43.35
C LEU A 404 -39.37 102.07 44.83
N SER A 405 -38.38 102.87 45.22
CA SER A 405 -38.13 103.24 46.62
C SER A 405 -37.93 104.74 46.74
N ASP A 406 -38.58 105.37 47.73
CA ASP A 406 -38.49 106.82 47.93
C ASP A 406 -38.83 107.26 49.36
N LYS A 407 -38.45 108.49 49.74
CA LYS A 407 -38.78 109.11 51.03
C LYS A 407 -40.12 109.83 50.94
N LEU A 408 -41.04 109.57 51.87
CA LEU A 408 -42.31 110.29 52.03
C LEU A 408 -42.34 111.02 53.37
N ALA A 409 -42.61 112.33 53.35
CA ALA A 409 -42.81 113.14 54.54
C ALA A 409 -44.10 112.74 55.30
N ALA A 410 -44.22 113.14 56.57
CA ALA A 410 -45.41 112.87 57.37
C ALA A 410 -46.66 113.48 56.72
N GLY A 411 -47.69 112.66 56.47
CA GLY A 411 -48.93 113.05 55.80
C GLY A 411 -48.88 113.06 54.26
N GLU A 412 -47.71 112.94 53.64
CA GLU A 412 -47.53 113.05 52.18
C GLU A 412 -48.13 111.84 51.44
N SER A 413 -48.80 112.10 50.31
CA SER A 413 -49.24 111.08 49.35
C SER A 413 -48.44 111.22 48.06
N LYS A 414 -47.88 110.10 47.56
CA LYS A 414 -47.06 110.06 46.35
C LYS A 414 -47.47 108.92 45.42
N LYS A 415 -47.48 109.21 44.12
CA LYS A 415 -47.61 108.20 43.06
C LYS A 415 -46.26 107.54 42.82
N TYR A 416 -46.20 106.22 42.92
CA TYR A 416 -45.00 105.43 42.66
C TYR A 416 -44.88 105.00 41.20
N GLY A 417 -46.00 104.81 40.50
CA GLY A 417 -45.95 104.52 39.08
C GLY A 417 -47.32 104.22 38.51
N THR A 418 -47.34 103.97 37.21
CA THR A 418 -48.49 103.44 36.49
C THR A 418 -48.13 102.06 35.97
N ILE A 419 -48.96 101.06 36.26
CA ILE A 419 -48.88 99.72 35.68
C ILE A 419 -50.04 99.54 34.70
N ASP A 420 -49.78 98.82 33.63
CA ASP A 420 -50.81 98.32 32.74
C ASP A 420 -51.56 97.18 33.46
N ASP A 421 -52.81 97.41 33.84
CA ASP A 421 -53.66 96.49 34.60
C ASP A 421 -53.34 96.29 36.10
N TYR A 422 -54.24 95.60 36.80
CA TYR A 422 -54.22 95.43 38.25
C TYR A 422 -53.08 94.47 38.68
N PRO A 423 -52.26 94.84 39.68
CA PRO A 423 -51.23 93.96 40.19
C PRO A 423 -51.90 92.85 41.00
N HIS A 424 -51.40 91.62 40.84
CA HIS A 424 -51.88 90.47 41.60
C HIS A 424 -51.37 90.53 43.05
N VAL A 425 -50.16 91.05 43.24
CA VAL A 425 -49.56 91.25 44.57
C VAL A 425 -48.87 92.61 44.59
N ALA A 426 -49.18 93.43 45.59
CA ALA A 426 -48.42 94.63 45.92
C ALA A 426 -47.80 94.45 47.30
N VAL A 427 -46.49 94.67 47.40
CA VAL A 427 -45.70 94.57 48.62
C VAL A 427 -45.18 95.94 48.97
N LEU A 428 -45.38 96.35 50.23
CA LEU A 428 -44.80 97.56 50.77
C LEU A 428 -43.81 97.22 51.87
N ALA A 429 -42.63 97.79 51.73
CA ALA A 429 -41.62 97.81 52.78
C ALA A 429 -41.32 99.26 53.14
N TYR A 430 -41.07 99.53 54.42
CA TYR A 430 -40.60 100.86 54.82
C TYR A 430 -39.62 100.82 55.97
N ASN A 431 -38.86 101.89 56.10
CA ASN A 431 -37.91 102.13 57.17
C ASN A 431 -38.21 103.53 57.72
N TYR A 432 -38.00 103.72 59.03
CA TYR A 432 -37.92 105.09 59.55
C TYR A 432 -36.68 105.78 58.96
N VAL A 433 -36.77 107.10 58.80
CA VAL A 433 -35.62 107.89 58.35
C VAL A 433 -34.90 108.45 59.58
N ALA A 434 -33.65 108.04 59.76
CA ALA A 434 -32.82 108.51 60.86
C ALA A 434 -32.48 109.99 60.71
N SER A 435 -31.96 110.62 61.77
CA SER A 435 -31.59 112.05 61.77
C SER A 435 -30.56 112.44 60.70
N ASN A 436 -29.80 111.48 60.16
CA ASN A 436 -28.87 111.68 59.05
C ASN A 436 -29.52 111.63 57.65
N GLY A 437 -30.83 111.43 57.58
CA GLY A 437 -31.61 111.36 56.35
C GLY A 437 -31.59 110.00 55.65
N TRP A 438 -30.97 108.95 56.19
CA TRP A 438 -30.96 107.60 55.60
C TRP A 438 -32.00 106.66 56.23
N PRO A 439 -32.44 105.62 55.49
CA PRO A 439 -33.30 104.57 56.05
C PRO A 439 -32.59 103.87 57.21
N GLU A 440 -33.30 103.66 58.32
CA GLU A 440 -32.81 102.81 59.42
C GLU A 440 -32.64 101.36 58.96
N ALA A 441 -31.78 100.59 59.65
CA ALA A 441 -31.45 99.22 59.26
C ALA A 441 -32.66 98.26 59.27
N THR A 442 -33.69 98.57 60.07
CA THR A 442 -34.89 97.74 60.16
C THR A 442 -35.91 98.13 59.10
N SER A 443 -36.11 97.23 58.14
CA SER A 443 -37.20 97.32 57.17
C SER A 443 -38.43 96.60 57.72
N TYR A 444 -39.53 97.32 57.77
CA TYR A 444 -40.84 96.81 58.14
C TYR A 444 -41.62 96.46 56.88
N LEU A 445 -42.25 95.28 56.86
CA LEU A 445 -43.15 94.85 55.79
C LEU A 445 -44.59 95.04 56.25
N GLN A 446 -45.40 95.80 55.52
CA GLN A 446 -46.78 96.07 55.92
C GLN A 446 -47.77 96.02 54.76
N GLY A 447 -49.03 95.72 55.10
CA GLY A 447 -50.14 95.65 54.15
C GLY A 447 -50.70 97.02 53.76
N ALA A 448 -51.55 97.04 52.73
CA ALA A 448 -52.07 98.26 52.10
C ALA A 448 -52.88 99.22 53.01
N LEU A 449 -53.31 98.75 54.19
CA LEU A 449 -54.13 99.52 55.16
C LEU A 449 -53.51 99.51 56.56
N SER A 450 -52.19 99.70 56.64
CA SER A 450 -51.51 99.84 57.93
C SER A 450 -51.70 101.22 58.55
N SER A 451 -51.52 101.35 59.87
CA SER A 451 -51.59 102.64 60.57
C SER A 451 -50.47 103.62 60.18
N GLN A 452 -49.42 103.15 59.52
CA GLN A 452 -48.24 103.93 59.15
C GLN A 452 -48.27 104.30 57.67
N LEU A 453 -48.64 103.35 56.81
CA LEU A 453 -48.74 103.52 55.36
C LEU A 453 -50.10 103.07 54.85
N ARG A 454 -50.67 103.90 53.99
CA ARG A 454 -51.81 103.53 53.14
C ARG A 454 -51.31 103.39 51.73
N CYS A 455 -51.51 102.22 51.13
CA CYS A 455 -51.32 102.01 49.70
C CYS A 455 -52.68 101.80 49.05
N TRP A 456 -52.89 102.41 47.91
CA TRP A 456 -54.07 102.14 47.12
C TRP A 456 -53.75 102.22 45.64
N ILE A 457 -54.65 101.63 44.87
CA ILE A 457 -54.58 101.63 43.43
C ILE A 457 -55.73 102.47 42.93
N THR A 458 -55.39 103.44 42.10
CA THR A 458 -56.38 104.25 41.41
C THR A 458 -56.41 103.81 39.97
N LYS A 459 -57.55 103.30 39.51
CA LYS A 459 -57.77 103.04 38.09
C LYS A 459 -57.82 104.37 37.35
N VAL A 460 -56.95 104.55 36.36
CA VAL A 460 -57.00 105.67 35.42
C VAL A 460 -57.55 105.16 34.10
N ASN A 461 -58.55 105.86 33.57
CA ASN A 461 -59.16 105.48 32.30
C ASN A 461 -58.23 105.84 31.14
N GLN A 462 -57.85 104.82 30.37
CA GLN A 462 -57.69 104.95 28.92
C GLN A 462 -58.81 104.16 28.25
N SER A 463 -59.30 104.65 27.11
CA SER A 463 -60.39 104.02 26.36
C SER A 463 -60.02 102.61 25.88
N GLY A 464 -60.88 101.61 26.15
CA GLY A 464 -60.78 100.28 25.53
C GLY A 464 -60.69 99.07 26.48
N ASN A 465 -61.47 99.02 27.57
CA ASN A 465 -61.56 97.89 28.53
C ASN A 465 -60.25 97.49 29.25
N ASN A 466 -59.17 98.24 29.09
CA ASN A 466 -57.92 98.05 29.83
C ASN A 466 -57.67 99.30 30.69
N TYR A 467 -57.44 99.10 31.98
CA TYR A 467 -57.27 100.21 32.93
C TYR A 467 -55.84 100.23 33.42
N ASP A 468 -55.15 101.32 33.13
CA ASP A 468 -53.90 101.62 33.81
C ASP A 468 -54.20 101.84 35.29
N CYS A 469 -53.35 101.28 36.13
CA CYS A 469 -53.50 101.32 37.57
C CYS A 469 -52.35 102.15 38.14
N GLU A 470 -52.68 103.29 38.74
CA GLU A 470 -51.71 104.10 39.46
C GLU A 470 -51.55 103.57 40.88
N VAL A 471 -50.32 103.26 41.25
CA VAL A 471 -49.99 102.84 42.60
C VAL A 471 -49.63 104.08 43.41
N TRP A 472 -50.45 104.36 44.42
CA TRP A 472 -50.30 105.50 45.32
C TRP A 472 -49.99 105.01 46.72
N VAL A 473 -49.08 105.71 47.39
CA VAL A 473 -48.78 105.48 48.80
C VAL A 473 -48.87 106.78 49.57
N GLN A 474 -49.48 106.74 50.74
CA GLN A 474 -49.53 107.83 51.70
C GLN A 474 -48.85 107.42 52.99
N ASN A 475 -47.98 108.29 53.49
CA ASN A 475 -47.44 108.19 54.83
C ASN A 475 -48.42 108.80 55.83
N GLN A 476 -49.05 107.95 56.63
CA GLN A 476 -50.01 108.34 57.67
C GLN A 476 -49.34 108.54 59.04
N SER A 477 -48.05 108.23 59.15
CA SER A 477 -47.29 108.42 60.38
C SER A 477 -46.95 109.89 60.61
N SER A 478 -46.59 110.21 61.85
CA SER A 478 -46.01 111.52 62.23
C SER A 478 -44.52 111.65 61.87
N TYR A 479 -43.92 110.66 61.23
CA TYR A 479 -42.49 110.60 60.90
C TYR A 479 -42.27 110.58 59.39
N GLN A 480 -41.08 110.93 58.93
CA GLN A 480 -40.68 110.69 57.55
C GLN A 480 -40.28 109.20 57.39
N LEU A 481 -40.77 108.55 56.32
CA LEU A 481 -40.50 107.14 56.04
C LEU A 481 -39.79 106.97 54.69
N PHE A 482 -38.89 106.00 54.58
CA PHE A 482 -38.37 105.52 53.30
C PHE A 482 -39.14 104.29 52.89
N VAL A 483 -39.89 104.37 51.80
CA VAL A 483 -40.86 103.35 51.39
C VAL A 483 -40.45 102.74 50.05
N THR A 484 -40.41 101.41 50.00
CA THR A 484 -40.25 100.60 48.79
C THR A 484 -41.57 99.94 48.43
N VAL A 485 -41.97 100.09 47.17
CA VAL A 485 -43.18 99.50 46.60
C VAL A 485 -42.76 98.50 45.53
N GLY A 486 -43.13 97.24 45.74
CA GLY A 486 -43.05 96.18 44.75
C GLY A 486 -44.43 95.82 44.24
N ALA A 487 -44.64 95.78 42.92
CA ALA A 487 -45.86 95.25 42.33
C ALA A 487 -45.53 94.08 41.40
N TYR A 488 -46.29 93.00 41.53
CA TYR A 488 -46.13 91.75 40.78
C TYR A 488 -47.43 91.41 40.07
N ARG A 489 -47.33 90.94 38.83
CA ARG A 489 -48.46 90.40 38.07
C ARG A 489 -48.03 89.20 37.25
N VAL A 490 -48.99 88.38 36.89
CA VAL A 490 -48.81 87.37 35.87
C VAL A 490 -48.89 88.07 34.51
N ALA A 491 -47.99 87.73 33.58
CA ALA A 491 -47.91 88.34 32.25
C ALA A 491 -48.79 87.62 31.23
#